data_AF-A0A954IIA8-F1
#
_entry.id   AF-A0A954IIA8-F1
#
_cell.length_a   1.000
_cell.length_b   1.000
_cell.length_c   1.000
_cell.angle_alpha   90.00
_cell.angle_beta   90.00
_cell.angle_gamma   90.00
#
_symmetry.space_group_name_H-M   'P 1'
#
loop_
_entity.id
_entity.type
_entity.pdbx_description
1 polymer ?
#
loop_
_entity_poly.entity_id
_entity_poly.type
_entity_poly.pdbx_seq_one_letter_code
_entity_poly.pdbx_strand_id
1 'polypeptide(L)'
;MPFAPETRPSLILRLKDTGDADAWEEFVGIYRPVIVRLAGIRGLQAADADDLAQQILISISQRISEWQLDPDRARFRTWLNRVVRNATLNALSRRKPDHAVGGTSTVVLINGRSAAELEDSDILELEWRREALRRAADQIRDEFQEPTWQSFWLTAVEGKSAAEAAAVTGKSLGSVYVARSRVMSRLKEKVRMLSGDLPAEEKR
;
A
#
# COMPACT_ATOMS: atom_id res chain seq x y z
N MET A 1 8.69 12.55 -2.78
CA MET A 1 7.23 12.76 -2.75
C MET A 1 6.72 12.27 -1.40
N PRO A 2 6.29 13.10 -0.43
CA PRO A 2 6.08 12.66 0.95
C PRO A 2 4.60 12.60 1.37
N PHE A 3 3.70 12.16 0.50
CA PHE A 3 2.30 11.97 0.89
C PHE A 3 1.87 10.56 0.51
N ALA A 4 1.70 9.71 1.52
CA ALA A 4 0.99 8.46 1.35
C ALA A 4 -0.50 8.77 1.18
N PRO A 5 -1.14 8.23 0.14
CA PRO A 5 -2.54 8.53 -0.20
C PRO A 5 -3.48 8.23 0.97
N GLU A 6 -4.25 9.19 1.48
CA GLU A 6 -5.19 8.96 2.59
C GLU A 6 -6.29 7.93 2.24
N THR A 7 -7.01 7.44 3.25
CA THR A 7 -8.18 6.59 2.99
C THR A 7 -9.36 7.50 2.75
N ARG A 8 -10.10 7.23 1.67
CA ARG A 8 -11.25 8.03 1.27
C ARG A 8 -12.24 8.19 2.44
N PRO A 9 -12.62 9.42 2.82
CA PRO A 9 -13.61 9.64 3.88
C PRO A 9 -14.94 8.92 3.62
N SER A 10 -15.35 8.80 2.35
CA SER A 10 -16.54 8.05 1.96
C SER A 10 -16.43 6.56 2.25
N LEU A 11 -15.25 5.96 2.06
CA LEU A 11 -15.02 4.56 2.42
C LEU A 11 -15.08 4.38 3.93
N ILE A 12 -14.45 5.27 4.70
CA ILE A 12 -14.47 5.21 6.17
C ILE A 12 -15.90 5.35 6.72
N LEU A 13 -16.72 6.23 6.14
CA LEU A 13 -18.11 6.40 6.53
C LEU A 13 -18.93 5.12 6.26
N ARG A 14 -18.74 4.51 5.09
CA ARG A 14 -19.41 3.25 4.73
C ARG A 14 -19.02 2.08 5.62
N LEU A 15 -17.77 2.02 6.08
CA LEU A 15 -17.30 0.97 7.00
C LEU A 15 -17.99 0.97 8.38
N LYS A 16 -18.69 2.05 8.74
CA LYS A 16 -19.54 2.07 9.95
C LYS A 16 -20.75 1.15 9.83
N ASP A 17 -21.19 0.88 8.60
CA ASP A 17 -22.17 -0.16 8.33
C ASP A 17 -21.43 -1.49 8.14
N THR A 18 -21.55 -2.38 9.11
CA THR A 18 -20.96 -3.73 9.03
C THR A 18 -21.61 -4.61 7.95
N GLY A 19 -22.80 -4.21 7.44
CA GLY A 19 -23.49 -4.88 6.35
C GLY A 19 -23.03 -4.47 4.95
N ASP A 20 -22.24 -3.40 4.81
CA ASP A 20 -21.72 -2.93 3.52
C ASP A 20 -20.54 -3.79 3.05
N ALA A 21 -20.86 -4.96 2.51
CA ALA A 21 -19.88 -5.94 2.05
C ALA A 21 -18.89 -5.37 1.02
N ASP A 22 -19.35 -4.50 0.12
CA ASP A 22 -18.52 -3.87 -0.91
C ASP A 22 -17.47 -2.92 -0.29
N ALA A 23 -17.87 -2.13 0.72
CA ALA A 23 -16.94 -1.26 1.44
C ALA A 23 -15.90 -2.08 2.22
N TRP A 24 -16.33 -3.18 2.84
CA TRP A 24 -15.43 -4.11 3.53
C TRP A 24 -14.49 -4.83 2.57
N GLU A 25 -14.96 -5.27 1.41
CA GLU A 25 -14.13 -5.88 0.37
C GLU A 25 -13.08 -4.88 -0.15
N GLU A 26 -13.50 -3.64 -0.44
CA GLU A 26 -12.57 -2.58 -0.85
C GLU A 26 -11.51 -2.37 0.24
N PHE A 27 -11.93 -2.19 1.50
CA PHE A 27 -11.03 -1.96 2.63
C PHE A 27 -10.04 -3.10 2.87
N VAL A 28 -10.52 -4.34 2.92
CA VAL A 28 -9.69 -5.54 3.08
C VAL A 28 -8.71 -5.67 1.93
N GLY A 29 -9.14 -5.40 0.69
CA GLY A 29 -8.29 -5.41 -0.50
C GLY A 29 -7.16 -4.39 -0.44
N ILE A 30 -7.30 -3.27 0.30
CA ILE A 30 -6.21 -2.31 0.49
C ILE A 30 -5.30 -2.69 1.66
N TYR A 31 -5.89 -3.09 2.79
CA TYR A 31 -5.16 -3.18 4.05
C TYR A 31 -4.59 -4.56 4.35
N ARG A 32 -5.24 -5.64 3.91
CA ARG A 32 -4.75 -7.01 4.16
C ARG A 32 -3.35 -7.24 3.58
N PRO A 33 -3.04 -6.91 2.30
CA PRO A 33 -1.71 -7.16 1.74
C PRO A 33 -0.61 -6.38 2.47
N VAL A 34 -0.95 -5.17 2.93
CA VAL A 34 -0.04 -4.29 3.68
C VAL A 34 0.28 -4.88 5.04
N ILE A 35 -0.72 -5.35 5.78
CA ILE A 35 -0.55 -5.95 7.11
C ILE A 35 0.24 -7.26 7.02
N VAL A 36 -0.07 -8.12 6.03
CA VAL A 36 0.65 -9.38 5.80
C VAL A 36 2.13 -9.11 5.50
N ARG A 37 2.44 -8.13 4.63
CA ARG A 37 3.84 -7.77 4.35
C ARG A 37 4.55 -7.20 5.56
N LEU A 38 3.89 -6.34 6.34
CA LEU A 38 4.46 -5.83 7.59
C LEU A 38 4.79 -6.98 8.56
N ALA A 39 3.86 -7.92 8.74
CA ALA A 39 4.07 -9.10 9.57
C ALA A 39 5.25 -9.97 9.08
N GLY A 40 5.34 -10.20 7.76
CA GLY A 40 6.46 -10.94 7.15
C GLY A 40 7.81 -10.22 7.32
N ILE A 41 7.84 -8.89 7.20
CA ILE A 41 9.03 -8.06 7.49
C ILE A 41 9.49 -8.24 8.95
N ARG A 42 8.55 -8.53 9.86
CA ARG A 42 8.82 -8.83 11.28
C ARG A 42 9.09 -10.31 11.57
N GLY A 43 9.27 -11.12 10.52
CA GLY A 43 9.66 -12.52 10.64
C GLY A 43 8.53 -13.47 10.98
N LEU A 44 7.27 -13.07 10.78
CA LEU A 44 6.15 -14.02 10.81
C LEU A 44 6.17 -14.87 9.54
N GLN A 45 5.91 -16.17 9.69
CA GLN A 45 5.63 -17.04 8.56
C GLN A 45 4.30 -16.63 7.91
N ALA A 46 4.10 -17.04 6.65
CA ALA A 46 2.94 -16.63 5.85
C ALA A 46 1.59 -16.92 6.55
N ALA A 47 1.44 -18.11 7.15
CA ALA A 47 0.22 -18.47 7.87
C ALA A 47 -0.05 -17.54 9.07
N ASP A 48 0.96 -17.33 9.93
CA ASP A 48 0.82 -16.44 11.08
C ASP A 48 0.56 -14.97 10.67
N ALA A 49 1.15 -14.55 9.54
CA ALA A 49 0.93 -13.22 8.99
C ALA A 49 -0.50 -13.03 8.48
N ASP A 50 -1.05 -14.04 7.81
CA ASP A 50 -2.45 -14.05 7.35
C ASP A 50 -3.44 -14.07 8.53
N ASP A 51 -3.17 -14.90 9.55
CA ASP A 51 -3.98 -14.96 10.77
C ASP A 51 -3.95 -13.63 11.54
N LEU A 52 -2.77 -13.02 11.68
CA LEU A 52 -2.63 -11.70 12.29
C LEU A 52 -3.40 -10.63 11.51
N ALA A 53 -3.32 -10.65 10.18
CA ALA A 53 -4.07 -9.72 9.34
C ALA A 53 -5.58 -9.87 9.56
N GLN A 54 -6.09 -11.11 9.63
CA GLN A 54 -7.50 -11.36 9.92
C GLN A 54 -7.90 -10.85 11.30
N GLN A 55 -7.12 -11.12 12.35
CA GLN A 55 -7.39 -10.62 13.70
C GLN A 55 -7.43 -9.08 13.77
N ILE A 56 -6.50 -8.43 13.08
CA ILE A 56 -6.48 -6.95 12.99
C ILE A 56 -7.73 -6.44 12.29
N LEU A 57 -8.12 -7.02 11.15
CA LEU A 57 -9.30 -6.60 10.40
C LEU A 57 -10.60 -6.78 11.20
N ILE A 58 -10.72 -7.88 11.96
CA ILE A 58 -11.83 -8.09 12.91
C ILE A 58 -11.80 -7.05 14.03
N SER A 59 -10.63 -6.75 14.60
CA SER A 59 -10.52 -5.72 15.63
C SER A 59 -10.89 -4.33 15.10
N ILE A 60 -10.65 -4.05 13.83
CA ILE A 60 -11.04 -2.79 13.18
C ILE A 60 -12.56 -2.75 13.04
N SER A 61 -13.21 -3.80 12.55
CA SER A 61 -14.67 -3.83 12.39
C SER A 61 -15.43 -3.66 13.70
N GLN A 62 -14.86 -4.12 14.81
CA GLN A 62 -15.45 -3.91 16.13
C GLN A 62 -15.31 -2.48 16.66
N ARG A 63 -14.30 -1.73 16.22
CA ARG A 63 -13.96 -0.40 16.75
C ARG A 63 -14.29 0.76 15.80
N ILE A 64 -14.55 0.47 14.53
CA ILE A 64 -14.78 1.47 13.49
C ILE A 64 -16.06 2.30 13.74
N SER A 65 -17.07 1.69 14.38
CA SER A 65 -18.32 2.36 14.76
C SER A 65 -18.09 3.49 15.77
N GLU A 66 -17.14 3.30 16.70
CA GLU A 66 -16.74 4.29 17.70
C GLU A 66 -15.81 5.38 17.12
N TRP A 67 -15.20 5.12 15.96
CA TRP A 67 -14.32 6.08 15.32
C TRP A 67 -15.14 7.26 14.76
N GLN A 68 -14.83 8.46 15.24
CA GLN A 68 -15.46 9.70 14.79
C GLN A 68 -14.52 10.43 13.82
N LEU A 69 -15.08 10.87 12.69
CA LEU A 69 -14.42 11.77 11.76
C LEU A 69 -14.44 13.17 12.40
N ASP A 70 -13.36 13.52 13.07
CA ASP A 70 -13.22 14.76 13.83
C ASP A 70 -11.95 15.49 13.34
N PRO A 71 -12.04 16.75 12.88
CA PRO A 71 -10.88 17.53 12.43
C PRO A 71 -9.78 17.68 13.47
N ASP A 72 -10.13 17.62 14.76
CA ASP A 72 -9.20 17.76 15.88
C ASP A 72 -8.63 16.40 16.34
N ARG A 73 -9.10 15.28 15.77
CA ARG A 73 -8.59 13.93 16.07
C ARG A 73 -7.53 13.47 15.09
N ALA A 74 -6.74 12.51 15.55
CA ALA A 74 -5.77 11.81 14.72
C ALA A 74 -6.43 11.21 13.47
N ARG A 75 -5.79 11.42 12.31
CA ARG A 75 -6.22 10.88 11.01
C ARG A 75 -6.50 9.37 11.11
N PHE A 76 -7.44 8.88 10.30
CA PHE A 76 -7.84 7.47 10.28
C PHE A 76 -6.63 6.52 10.25
N ARG A 77 -5.62 6.87 9.47
CA ARG A 77 -4.41 6.06 9.26
C ARG A 77 -3.49 6.09 10.48
N THR A 78 -3.44 7.18 11.24
CA THR A 78 -2.75 7.24 12.53
C THR A 78 -3.40 6.31 13.55
N TRP A 79 -4.74 6.32 13.63
CA TRP A 79 -5.49 5.38 14.47
C TRP A 79 -5.25 3.93 14.05
N LEU A 80 -5.35 3.65 12.75
CA LEU A 80 -5.14 2.32 12.19
C LEU A 80 -3.71 1.82 12.44
N ASN A 81 -2.70 2.67 12.25
CA ASN A 81 -1.30 2.34 12.54
C ASN A 81 -1.13 1.91 13.99
N ARG A 82 -1.83 2.58 14.93
CA ARG A 82 -1.82 2.19 16.35
C ARG A 82 -2.47 0.83 16.57
N VAL A 83 -3.59 0.54 15.91
CA VAL A 83 -4.27 -0.76 16.01
C VAL A 83 -3.37 -1.88 15.46
N VAL A 84 -2.83 -1.70 14.25
CA VAL A 84 -1.93 -2.65 13.59
C VAL A 84 -0.68 -2.90 14.43
N ARG A 85 0.02 -1.83 14.84
CA ARG A 85 1.24 -1.93 15.68
C ARG A 85 0.97 -2.69 16.97
N ASN A 86 -0.08 -2.33 17.69
CA ASN A 86 -0.39 -2.99 18.96
C ASN A 86 -0.71 -4.47 18.78
N ALA A 87 -1.44 -4.83 17.72
CA ALA A 87 -1.72 -6.22 17.39
C ALA A 87 -0.45 -7.00 17.01
N THR A 88 0.41 -6.42 16.17
CA THR A 88 1.70 -7.02 15.78
C THR A 88 2.60 -7.24 16.99
N LEU A 89 2.74 -6.24 17.87
CA LEU A 89 3.52 -6.38 19.10
C LEU A 89 2.95 -7.44 20.04
N ASN A 90 1.62 -7.52 20.17
CA ASN A 90 0.96 -8.56 20.96
C ASN A 90 1.15 -9.97 20.38
N ALA A 91 1.13 -10.11 19.06
CA ALA A 91 1.38 -11.40 18.40
C ALA A 91 2.84 -11.83 18.59
N LEU A 92 3.79 -10.90 18.44
CA LEU A 92 5.21 -11.16 18.66
C LEU A 92 5.52 -11.49 20.13
N SER A 93 4.87 -10.84 21.10
CA SER A 93 5.11 -11.09 22.53
C SER A 93 4.52 -12.41 23.04
N ARG A 94 3.43 -12.89 22.42
CA ARG A 94 2.83 -14.20 22.71
C ARG A 94 3.64 -15.37 22.14
N ARG A 95 4.60 -15.10 21.26
CA ARG A 95 5.50 -16.12 20.74
C ARG A 95 6.43 -16.56 21.88
N LYS A 96 6.21 -17.76 22.41
CA LYS A 96 7.19 -18.43 23.28
C LYS A 96 8.53 -18.49 22.53
N PRO A 97 9.69 -18.38 23.21
CA PRO A 97 11.02 -18.47 22.58
C PRO A 97 11.31 -19.80 21.84
N ASP A 98 10.39 -20.76 21.83
CA ASP A 98 10.70 -22.18 21.65
C ASP A 98 10.30 -22.78 20.29
N HIS A 99 10.05 -21.94 19.28
CA HIS A 99 9.98 -22.41 17.89
C HIS A 99 11.09 -21.77 17.07
N ALA A 100 12.32 -22.24 17.35
CA ALA A 100 13.42 -22.25 16.40
C ALA A 100 13.08 -23.23 15.26
N VAL A 101 12.22 -22.80 14.34
CA VAL A 101 12.19 -23.36 12.99
C VAL A 101 13.04 -22.42 12.16
N GLY A 102 14.08 -22.98 11.52
CA GLY A 102 15.20 -22.26 10.90
C GLY A 102 14.80 -21.27 9.82
N GLY A 103 14.35 -20.09 10.24
CA GLY A 103 14.28 -18.90 9.41
C GLY A 103 15.58 -18.16 9.59
N THR A 104 16.46 -18.20 8.59
CA THR A 104 17.53 -17.23 8.43
C THR A 104 16.94 -15.85 8.72
N SER A 105 17.42 -15.16 9.76
CA SER A 105 17.08 -13.76 10.01
C SER A 105 17.61 -12.94 8.85
N THR A 106 16.88 -12.97 7.75
CA THR A 106 17.18 -12.23 6.54
C THR A 106 17.00 -10.77 6.93
N VAL A 107 18.08 -10.00 6.88
CA VAL A 107 18.00 -8.56 7.09
C VAL A 107 17.17 -8.00 5.94
N VAL A 108 15.90 -7.67 6.22
CA VAL A 108 15.04 -7.03 5.24
C VAL A 108 15.47 -5.57 5.13
N LEU A 109 15.97 -5.20 3.96
CA LEU A 109 16.31 -3.82 3.65
C LEU A 109 15.12 -3.10 3.02
N ILE A 110 14.78 -1.95 3.59
CA ILE A 110 13.70 -1.07 3.14
C ILE A 110 14.31 0.30 2.85
N ASN A 111 14.31 0.71 1.59
CA ASN A 111 15.00 1.93 1.12
C ASN A 111 16.47 2.04 1.61
N GLY A 112 17.18 0.91 1.65
CA GLY A 112 18.58 0.85 2.08
C GLY A 112 18.81 0.86 3.60
N ARG A 113 17.75 0.81 4.41
CA ARG A 113 17.82 0.71 5.89
C ARG A 113 17.31 -0.64 6.38
N SER A 114 17.80 -1.11 7.52
CA SER A 114 17.28 -2.34 8.12
C SER A 114 15.86 -2.13 8.63
N ALA A 115 14.95 -3.08 8.38
CA ALA A 115 13.60 -3.03 8.94
C ALA A 115 13.56 -2.98 10.47
N ALA A 116 14.63 -3.44 11.15
CA ALA A 116 14.77 -3.31 12.60
C ALA A 116 15.04 -1.86 13.08
N GLU A 117 15.52 -0.99 12.18
CA GLU A 117 15.82 0.41 12.46
C GLU A 117 14.65 1.36 12.16
N LEU A 118 13.59 0.83 11.55
CA LEU A 118 12.42 1.60 11.15
C LEU A 118 11.28 1.39 12.14
N GLU A 119 10.57 2.47 12.48
CA GLU A 119 9.36 2.36 13.26
C GLU A 119 8.27 1.62 12.46
N ASP A 120 7.39 0.88 13.14
CA ASP A 120 6.26 0.17 12.52
C ASP A 120 5.40 1.11 11.66
N SER A 121 5.23 2.35 12.12
CA SER A 121 4.53 3.43 11.40
C SER A 121 5.15 3.72 10.05
N ASP A 122 6.48 3.83 9.98
CA ASP A 122 7.20 4.16 8.75
C ASP A 122 7.11 3.02 7.72
N ILE A 123 7.27 1.77 8.20
CA ILE A 123 7.16 0.58 7.35
C ILE A 123 5.72 0.45 6.82
N LEU A 124 4.74 0.64 7.69
CA LEU A 124 3.32 0.54 7.35
C LEU A 124 2.91 1.63 6.34
N GLU A 125 3.38 2.87 6.51
CA GLU A 125 3.13 3.94 5.56
C GLU A 125 3.75 3.64 4.19
N LEU A 126 4.98 3.14 4.15
CA LEU A 126 5.66 2.78 2.91
C LEU A 126 4.95 1.63 2.18
N GLU A 127 4.62 0.56 2.92
CA GLU A 127 3.95 -0.61 2.35
C GLU A 127 2.55 -0.28 1.84
N TRP A 128 1.84 0.61 2.54
CA TRP A 128 0.59 1.16 2.02
C TRP A 128 0.80 1.89 0.70
N ARG A 129 1.78 2.79 0.66
CA ARG A 129 2.03 3.59 -0.53
C ARG A 129 2.38 2.70 -1.72
N ARG A 130 3.18 1.65 -1.48
CA ARG A 130 3.49 0.62 -2.47
C ARG A 130 2.21 -0.09 -2.92
N GLU A 131 1.31 -0.46 -2.01
CA GLU A 131 0.04 -1.09 -2.37
C GLU A 131 -0.86 -0.17 -3.20
N ALA A 132 -1.00 1.09 -2.80
CA ALA A 132 -1.80 2.07 -3.53
C ALA A 132 -1.27 2.29 -4.96
N LEU A 133 0.07 2.37 -5.12
CA LEU A 133 0.70 2.43 -6.43
C LEU A 133 0.46 1.16 -7.23
N ARG A 134 0.59 -0.02 -6.62
CA ARG A 134 0.37 -1.31 -7.28
C ARG A 134 -1.07 -1.44 -7.78
N ARG A 135 -2.05 -1.17 -6.92
CA ARG A 135 -3.48 -1.21 -7.28
C ARG A 135 -3.82 -0.18 -8.35
N ALA A 136 -3.26 1.04 -8.26
CA ALA A 136 -3.45 2.05 -9.29
C ALA A 136 -2.83 1.60 -10.63
N ALA A 137 -1.64 1.00 -10.60
CA ALA A 137 -0.99 0.45 -11.79
C ALA A 137 -1.81 -0.68 -12.42
N ASP A 138 -2.29 -1.63 -11.62
CA ASP A 138 -3.12 -2.75 -12.09
C ASP A 138 -4.41 -2.25 -12.77
N GLN A 139 -5.03 -1.18 -12.25
CA GLN A 139 -6.28 -0.63 -12.82
C GLN A 139 -6.09 0.21 -14.08
N ILE A 140 -4.95 0.86 -14.27
CA ILE A 140 -4.70 1.70 -15.45
C ILE A 140 -3.96 0.94 -16.55
N ARG A 141 -3.44 -0.26 -16.28
CA ARG A 141 -2.63 -1.04 -17.23
C ARG A 141 -3.34 -1.17 -18.58
N ASP A 142 -4.60 -1.59 -18.55
CA ASP A 142 -5.39 -1.84 -19.75
C ASP A 142 -5.83 -0.56 -20.49
N GLU A 143 -5.60 0.62 -19.89
CA GLU A 143 -5.81 1.91 -20.56
C GLU A 143 -4.66 2.25 -21.54
N PHE A 144 -3.54 1.53 -21.48
CA PHE A 144 -2.36 1.77 -22.31
C PHE A 144 -2.11 0.61 -23.28
N GLN A 145 -1.63 0.96 -24.48
CA GLN A 145 -1.09 -0.02 -25.42
C GLN A 145 0.14 -0.71 -24.81
N GLU A 146 0.26 -2.03 -25.02
CA GLU A 146 1.32 -2.86 -24.41
C GLU A 146 2.74 -2.27 -24.56
N PRO A 147 3.18 -1.77 -25.74
CA PRO A 147 4.52 -1.19 -25.86
C PRO A 147 4.73 0.08 -25.01
N THR A 148 3.68 0.85 -24.76
CA THR A 148 3.71 2.05 -23.90
C THR A 148 3.84 1.64 -22.44
N TRP A 149 3.05 0.65 -22.02
CA TRP A 149 3.10 0.09 -20.68
C TRP A 149 4.47 -0.52 -20.39
N GLN A 150 4.98 -1.34 -21.32
CA GLN A 150 6.27 -1.99 -21.22
C GLN A 150 7.42 -0.97 -21.17
N SER A 151 7.36 0.11 -21.96
CA SER A 151 8.34 1.21 -21.90
C SER A 151 8.37 1.86 -20.51
N PHE A 152 7.20 2.07 -19.90
CA PHE A 152 7.11 2.55 -18.53
C PHE A 152 7.70 1.53 -17.54
N TRP A 153 7.29 0.26 -17.62
CA TRP A 153 7.69 -0.78 -16.67
C TRP A 153 9.22 -0.99 -16.64
N LEU A 154 9.83 -1.16 -17.82
CA LEU A 154 11.26 -1.36 -17.97
C LEU A 154 12.07 -0.20 -17.35
N THR A 155 11.59 1.03 -17.50
CA THR A 155 12.34 2.20 -17.02
C THR A 155 12.01 2.61 -15.58
N ALA A 156 10.77 2.45 -15.13
CA ALA A 156 10.29 2.96 -13.85
C ALA A 156 10.35 1.90 -12.75
N VAL A 157 10.20 0.62 -13.11
CA VAL A 157 10.17 -0.50 -12.17
C VAL A 157 11.46 -1.31 -12.25
N GLU A 158 11.91 -1.68 -13.46
CA GLU A 158 13.13 -2.47 -13.63
C GLU A 158 14.42 -1.62 -13.68
N GLY A 159 14.30 -0.29 -13.74
CA GLY A 159 15.45 0.63 -13.70
C GLY A 159 16.32 0.61 -14.97
N LYS A 160 15.86 0.02 -16.08
CA LYS A 160 16.58 0.05 -17.36
C LYS A 160 16.63 1.46 -17.94
N SER A 161 17.66 1.73 -18.73
CA SER A 161 17.79 2.99 -19.45
C SER A 161 16.68 3.13 -20.51
N ALA A 162 16.38 4.38 -20.88
CA ALA A 162 15.39 4.64 -21.93
C ALA A 162 15.83 4.07 -23.29
N ALA A 163 17.14 3.94 -23.54
CA ALA A 163 17.68 3.34 -24.75
C ALA A 163 17.45 1.81 -24.79
N GLU A 164 17.69 1.11 -23.68
CA GLU A 164 17.40 -0.31 -23.57
C GLU A 164 15.89 -0.59 -23.70
N ALA A 165 15.05 0.23 -23.06
CA ALA A 165 13.60 0.10 -23.18
C ALA A 165 13.11 0.34 -24.61
N ALA A 166 13.70 1.31 -25.32
CA ALA A 166 13.40 1.57 -26.73
C ALA A 166 13.73 0.36 -27.61
N ALA A 167 14.90 -0.26 -27.41
CA ALA A 167 15.32 -1.45 -28.13
C ALA A 167 14.38 -2.64 -27.89
N VAL A 168 13.96 -2.88 -26.64
CA VAL A 168 13.05 -3.99 -26.29
C VAL A 168 11.65 -3.78 -26.85
N THR A 169 11.13 -2.54 -26.82
CA THR A 169 9.75 -2.23 -27.20
C THR A 169 9.58 -1.86 -28.68
N GLY A 170 10.67 -1.77 -29.44
CA GLY A 170 10.67 -1.28 -30.82
C GLY A 170 10.23 0.19 -30.96
N LYS A 171 10.33 0.98 -29.87
CA LYS A 171 9.94 2.40 -29.83
C LYS A 171 11.15 3.31 -29.98
N SER A 172 10.92 4.57 -30.36
CA SER A 172 11.97 5.59 -30.31
C SER A 172 12.25 6.02 -28.87
N LEU A 173 13.46 6.50 -28.60
CA LEU A 173 13.85 7.04 -27.28
C LEU A 173 12.87 8.13 -26.80
N GLY A 174 12.47 9.04 -27.68
CA GLY A 174 11.47 10.06 -27.39
C GLY A 174 10.10 9.45 -27.02
N SER A 175 9.67 8.41 -27.72
CA SER A 175 8.43 7.70 -27.39
C SER A 175 8.48 7.01 -26.02
N VAL A 176 9.65 6.52 -25.58
CA VAL A 176 9.83 5.95 -24.24
C VAL A 176 9.67 7.02 -23.15
N TYR A 177 10.27 8.19 -23.34
CA TYR A 177 10.09 9.31 -22.40
C TYR A 177 8.63 9.78 -22.33
N VAL A 178 7.96 9.89 -23.47
CA VAL A 178 6.54 10.25 -23.53
C VAL A 178 5.68 9.17 -22.86
N ALA A 179 5.94 7.89 -23.12
CA ALA A 179 5.25 6.77 -22.46
C ALA A 179 5.38 6.87 -20.94
N ARG A 180 6.61 7.04 -20.44
CA ARG A 180 6.88 7.21 -19.00
C ARG A 180 6.10 8.38 -18.40
N SER A 181 6.13 9.54 -19.06
CA SER A 181 5.44 10.74 -18.57
C SER A 181 3.91 10.56 -18.52
N ARG A 182 3.32 9.97 -19.57
CA ARG A 182 1.87 9.71 -19.66
C ARG A 182 1.40 8.73 -18.60
N VAL A 183 2.08 7.58 -18.48
CA VAL A 183 1.72 6.56 -17.48
C VAL A 183 1.90 7.11 -16.07
N MET A 184 2.99 7.83 -15.78
CA MET A 184 3.20 8.44 -14.47
C MET A 184 2.16 9.50 -14.11
N SER A 185 1.73 10.31 -15.07
CA SER A 185 0.68 11.32 -14.85
C SER A 185 -0.66 10.66 -14.53
N ARG A 186 -1.04 9.64 -15.32
CA ARG A 186 -2.27 8.87 -15.10
C ARG A 186 -2.23 8.09 -13.78
N LEU A 187 -1.09 7.52 -13.42
CA LEU A 187 -0.89 6.83 -12.15
C LEU A 187 -1.08 7.77 -10.96
N LYS A 188 -0.51 8.99 -11.02
CA LYS A 188 -0.70 10.00 -9.97
C LYS A 188 -2.16 10.40 -9.82
N GLU A 189 -2.86 10.61 -10.94
CA GLU A 189 -4.29 10.91 -10.93
C GLU A 189 -5.10 9.76 -10.32
N LYS A 190 -4.84 8.52 -10.72
CA LYS A 190 -5.53 7.35 -10.19
C LYS A 190 -5.27 7.16 -8.70
N VAL A 191 -4.03 7.34 -8.25
CA VAL A 191 -3.69 7.31 -6.81
C VAL A 191 -4.47 8.38 -6.07
N ARG A 192 -4.52 9.63 -6.55
CA ARG A 192 -5.31 10.71 -5.95
C ARG A 192 -6.81 10.35 -5.82
N MET A 193 -7.40 9.81 -6.88
CA MET A 193 -8.79 9.32 -6.86
C MET A 193 -9.01 8.23 -5.81
N LEU A 194 -8.09 7.27 -5.71
CA LEU A 194 -8.12 6.22 -4.69
C LEU A 194 -7.86 6.76 -3.27
N SER A 195 -7.24 7.93 -3.14
CA SER A 195 -6.95 8.58 -1.86
C SER A 195 -8.11 9.43 -1.34
N GLY A 196 -8.97 9.89 -2.24
CA GLY A 196 -9.95 10.94 -1.93
C GLY A 196 -9.40 12.36 -2.00
N ASP A 197 -8.13 12.55 -2.40
CA ASP A 197 -7.55 13.84 -2.74
C ASP A 197 -8.05 14.25 -4.13
N LEU A 198 -9.31 14.70 -4.22
CA LEU A 198 -9.76 15.45 -5.39
C LEU A 198 -8.94 16.76 -5.43
N PRO A 199 -8.35 17.17 -6.56
CA PRO A 199 -7.94 18.56 -6.69
C PRO A 199 -9.19 19.39 -6.45
N ALA A 200 -9.10 20.34 -5.50
CA ALA A 200 -10.10 21.38 -5.37
C ALA A 200 -10.33 21.92 -6.78
N GLU A 201 -11.57 21.80 -7.27
CA GLU A 201 -11.94 22.37 -8.56
C GLU A 201 -11.47 23.83 -8.55
N GLU A 202 -10.47 24.15 -9.38
CA GLU A 202 -10.16 25.53 -9.74
C GLU A 202 -11.43 26.05 -10.42
N LYS A 203 -12.29 26.68 -9.60
CA LYS A 203 -13.40 27.48 -10.07
C LYS A 203 -12.82 28.52 -11.04
N ARG A 204 -13.15 28.36 -12.31
CA ARG A 204 -13.00 29.39 -13.33
C ARG A 204 -13.76 30.66 -12.94
#